data_AF-A0A1C7N1G7-F1
#
_entry.id   AF-A0A1C7N1G7-F1
#
_cell.length_a   1.000
_cell.length_b   1.000
_cell.length_c   1.000
_cell.angle_alpha   90.00
_cell.angle_beta   90.00
_cell.angle_gamma   90.00
#
_symmetry.space_group_name_H-M   'P 1'
#
loop_
_entity.id
_entity.type
_entity.pdbx_description
1 polymer ?
#
loop_
_entity_poly.entity_id
_entity_poly.type
_entity_poly.pdbx_seq_one_letter_code
_entity_poly.pdbx_strand_id
1 'polypeptide(L)'
;MLRSPSQTPATEWTSSWNEIQPKLNQIRRSLATLKTSSLKVMRVSQLDSDLLDLELLDILKEQLWKSLSLLKPTIKEDWEPELLCLLNLVLFKLSIYDSSASYGAQLQNLTYRNERQHQGA
;
A
#
# COMPACT_ATOMS: atom_id res chain seq x y z
N MET A 1 -23.33 43.54 -12.86
CA MET A 1 -24.50 43.47 -13.76
C MET A 1 -25.74 43.30 -12.89
N LEU A 2 -26.70 44.22 -12.99
CA LEU A 2 -27.91 44.27 -12.15
C LEU A 2 -28.88 43.13 -12.53
N ARG A 3 -29.45 42.47 -11.52
CA ARG A 3 -30.34 41.30 -11.64
C ARG A 3 -31.78 41.73 -11.96
N SER A 4 -32.35 41.23 -13.04
CA SER A 4 -33.80 41.28 -13.28
C SER A 4 -34.49 40.12 -12.54
N PRO A 5 -35.58 40.35 -11.80
CA PRO A 5 -36.15 39.40 -10.83
C PRO A 5 -36.92 38.20 -11.43
N SER A 6 -36.91 38.01 -12.76
CA SER A 6 -37.71 36.98 -13.45
C SER A 6 -36.90 35.83 -14.08
N GLN A 7 -35.59 35.73 -13.84
CA GLN A 7 -34.78 34.63 -14.36
C GLN A 7 -34.78 33.45 -13.38
N THR A 8 -35.35 32.32 -13.80
CA THR A 8 -35.34 31.08 -13.03
C THR A 8 -33.91 30.53 -12.96
N PRO A 9 -33.44 30.10 -11.76
CA PRO A 9 -32.03 29.72 -11.54
C PRO A 9 -31.60 28.49 -12.37
N ALA A 10 -32.56 27.71 -12.89
CA ALA A 10 -32.29 26.52 -13.68
C ALA A 10 -31.62 26.83 -15.03
N THR A 11 -32.00 27.94 -15.68
CA THR A 11 -31.54 28.30 -17.03
C THR A 11 -30.14 28.93 -17.02
N GLU A 12 -29.83 29.72 -15.98
CA GLU A 12 -28.51 30.32 -15.77
C GLU A 12 -27.45 29.26 -15.41
N TRP A 13 -27.82 28.28 -14.57
CA TRP A 13 -26.93 27.17 -14.20
C TRP A 13 -26.55 26.31 -15.41
N THR A 14 -27.51 25.98 -16.27
CA THR A 14 -27.24 25.15 -17.46
C THR A 14 -26.34 25.88 -18.45
N SER A 15 -26.55 27.17 -18.67
CA SER A 15 -25.69 27.98 -19.54
C SER A 15 -24.26 28.06 -18.98
N SER A 16 -24.13 28.31 -17.67
CA SER A 16 -22.84 28.41 -17.00
C SER A 16 -22.10 27.06 -17.00
N TRP A 17 -22.82 25.96 -16.80
CA TRP A 17 -22.27 24.60 -16.85
C TRP A 17 -21.72 24.24 -18.22
N ASN A 18 -22.47 24.55 -19.28
CA ASN A 18 -22.04 24.33 -20.67
C ASN A 18 -20.80 25.15 -21.04
N GLU A 19 -20.67 26.37 -20.50
CA GLU A 19 -19.49 27.23 -20.72
C GLU A 19 -18.24 26.72 -19.99
N ILE A 20 -18.41 26.13 -18.80
CA ILE A 20 -17.30 25.70 -17.95
C ILE A 20 -16.80 24.29 -18.32
N GLN A 21 -17.66 23.43 -18.86
CA GLN A 21 -17.32 22.06 -19.29
C GLN A 21 -16.04 21.95 -20.16
N PRO A 22 -15.82 22.77 -21.20
CA PRO A 22 -14.59 22.69 -22.00
C PRO A 22 -13.33 23.11 -21.23
N LYS A 23 -13.43 24.09 -20.33
CA LYS A 23 -12.31 24.53 -19.48
C LYS A 23 -11.89 23.43 -18.50
N LEU A 24 -12.85 22.75 -17.88
CA LEU A 24 -12.59 21.60 -17.02
C LEU A 24 -11.92 20.45 -17.78
N ASN A 25 -12.36 20.18 -19.01
CA ASN A 25 -11.73 19.16 -19.85
C ASN A 25 -10.29 19.51 -20.21
N GLN A 26 -9.98 20.78 -20.47
CA GLN A 26 -8.61 21.24 -20.69
C GLN A 26 -7.73 21.08 -19.45
N ILE A 27 -8.24 21.45 -18.27
CA ILE A 27 -7.55 21.26 -16.98
C ILE A 27 -7.32 19.76 -16.71
N ARG A 28 -8.32 18.91 -16.96
CA ARG A 28 -8.17 17.46 -16.77
C ARG A 28 -7.10 16.88 -17.70
N ARG A 29 -7.01 17.36 -18.94
CA ARG A 29 -5.97 16.94 -19.90
C ARG A 29 -4.59 17.45 -19.50
N SER A 30 -4.48 18.69 -19.04
CA SER A 30 -3.20 19.24 -18.58
C SER A 30 -2.71 18.54 -17.31
N LEU A 31 -3.61 18.24 -16.37
CA LEU A 31 -3.31 17.41 -15.19
C LEU A 31 -2.90 15.99 -15.57
N ALA A 32 -3.51 15.38 -16.59
CA ALA A 32 -3.10 14.06 -17.09
C ALA A 32 -1.70 14.07 -17.73
N THR A 33 -1.29 15.19 -18.33
CA THR A 33 0.07 15.37 -18.86
C THR A 33 1.11 15.74 -17.81
N LEU A 34 0.69 16.20 -16.63
CA LEU A 34 1.61 16.32 -15.50
C LEU A 34 2.01 14.91 -15.09
N LYS A 35 3.21 14.52 -15.52
CA LYS A 35 3.88 13.29 -15.10
C LYS A 35 3.84 13.27 -13.57
N THR A 36 2.92 12.45 -13.03
CA THR A 36 2.82 12.17 -11.60
C THR A 36 4.23 11.97 -11.08
N SER A 37 4.66 12.83 -10.14
CA SER A 37 6.03 12.81 -9.65
C SER A 37 6.32 11.38 -9.26
N SER A 38 7.43 10.80 -9.75
CA SER A 38 7.81 9.44 -9.38
C SER A 38 7.71 9.34 -7.86
N LEU A 39 6.75 8.55 -7.36
CA LEU A 39 6.51 8.35 -5.95
C LEU A 39 7.85 8.03 -5.31
N LYS A 40 8.44 9.03 -4.65
CA LYS A 40 9.69 8.85 -3.93
C LYS A 40 9.30 8.09 -2.69
N VAL A 41 9.38 6.77 -2.77
CA VAL A 41 9.12 5.91 -1.63
C VAL A 41 9.99 6.41 -0.48
N MET A 42 9.34 6.78 0.61
CA MET A 42 10.03 7.33 1.78
C MET A 42 10.83 6.20 2.42
N ARG A 43 12.16 6.34 2.47
CA ARG A 43 13.06 5.33 3.07
C ARG A 43 12.71 5.01 4.53
N VAL A 44 12.13 5.97 5.25
CA VAL A 44 11.64 5.78 6.63
C VAL A 44 10.49 4.77 6.68
N SER A 45 9.58 4.83 5.70
CA SER A 45 8.46 3.89 5.58
C SER A 45 8.95 2.46 5.29
N GLN A 46 10.03 2.34 4.51
CA GLN A 46 10.69 1.04 4.30
C GLN A 46 11.33 0.50 5.58
N LEU A 47 12.08 1.34 6.31
CA LEU A 47 12.71 0.96 7.58
C LEU A 47 11.68 0.57 8.65
N ASP A 48 10.56 1.30 8.72
CA ASP A 48 9.46 0.99 9.63
C ASP A 48 8.78 -0.34 9.25
N SER A 49 8.65 -0.61 7.95
CA SER A 49 8.14 -1.89 7.46
C SER A 49 9.05 -3.06 7.84
N ASP A 50 10.37 -2.88 7.75
CA ASP A 50 11.35 -3.90 8.15
C ASP A 50 11.30 -4.16 9.67
N LEU A 51 11.16 -3.10 10.48
CA LEU A 51 11.04 -3.23 11.94
C LEU A 51 9.75 -3.98 12.34
N LEU A 52 8.63 -3.67 11.69
CA LEU A 52 7.35 -4.37 11.92
C LEU A 52 7.44 -5.86 11.57
N ASP A 53 8.18 -6.22 10.52
CA ASP A 53 8.36 -7.62 10.13
C ASP A 53 9.17 -8.41 11.17
N LEU A 54 10.19 -7.76 11.77
CA LEU A 54 10.95 -8.34 12.89
C LEU A 54 10.08 -8.52 14.14
N GLU A 55 9.27 -7.53 14.51
CA GLU A 55 8.35 -7.65 15.64
C GLU A 55 7.30 -8.76 15.41
N LEU A 56 6.77 -8.87 14.20
CA LEU A 56 5.82 -9.92 13.83
C LEU A 56 6.47 -11.32 13.96
N LEU A 57 7.70 -11.47 13.48
CA LEU A 57 8.49 -12.69 13.62
C LEU A 57 8.67 -13.08 15.08
N ASP A 58 9.01 -12.13 15.94
CA ASP A 58 9.20 -12.38 17.37
C ASP A 58 7.89 -12.81 18.06
N ILE A 59 6.77 -12.13 17.78
CA ILE A 59 5.45 -12.52 18.34
C ILE A 59 5.06 -13.93 17.88
N LEU A 60 5.25 -14.25 16.60
CA LEU A 60 4.94 -15.58 16.07
C LEU A 60 5.85 -16.65 16.67
N LYS A 61 7.13 -16.36 16.84
CA LYS A 61 8.10 -17.22 17.50
C LYS A 61 7.67 -17.49 18.94
N GLU A 62 7.34 -16.48 19.72
CA GLU A 62 6.87 -16.63 21.10
C GLU A 62 5.60 -17.47 21.20
N GLN A 63 4.60 -17.22 20.34
CA GLN A 63 3.36 -17.98 20.34
C GLN A 63 3.59 -19.44 19.94
N LEU A 64 4.49 -19.68 18.98
CA LEU A 64 4.91 -21.02 18.56
C LEU A 64 5.61 -21.75 19.71
N TRP A 65 6.52 -21.07 20.43
CA TRP A 65 7.16 -21.64 21.61
C TRP A 65 6.20 -21.98 22.72
N LYS A 66 5.23 -21.11 22.96
CA LYS A 66 4.19 -21.33 23.96
C LYS A 66 3.36 -22.55 23.59
N SER A 67 2.90 -22.64 22.35
CA SER A 67 2.15 -23.80 21.85
C SER A 67 2.96 -25.11 21.93
N LEU A 68 4.23 -25.07 21.54
CA LEU A 68 5.12 -26.23 21.58
C LEU A 68 5.45 -26.66 23.01
N SER A 69 5.63 -25.70 23.93
CA SER A 69 5.84 -25.97 25.35
C SER A 69 4.63 -26.63 26.00
N LEU A 70 3.41 -26.36 25.52
CA LEU A 70 2.19 -27.06 25.95
C LEU A 70 2.11 -28.49 25.38
N LEU A 71 2.64 -28.72 24.18
CA LEU A 71 2.56 -30.01 23.49
C LEU A 71 3.66 -30.98 23.94
N LYS A 72 4.93 -30.59 23.86
CA LYS A 72 6.09 -31.41 24.25
C LYS A 72 7.29 -30.52 24.64
N PRO A 73 7.69 -30.48 25.93
CA PRO A 73 8.82 -29.68 26.38
C PRO A 73 10.16 -30.13 25.79
N THR A 74 10.32 -31.41 25.43
CA THR A 74 11.57 -32.00 24.93
C THR A 74 11.89 -31.66 23.47
N ILE A 75 10.89 -31.33 22.65
CA ILE A 75 11.12 -30.95 21.23
C ILE A 75 11.68 -29.52 21.14
N LYS A 76 11.53 -28.74 22.22
CA LYS A 76 11.84 -27.32 22.27
C LYS A 76 13.33 -27.03 22.04
N GLU A 77 14.22 -27.84 22.62
CA GLU A 77 15.67 -27.61 22.55
C GLU A 77 16.31 -28.18 21.28
N ASP A 78 15.86 -29.35 20.81
CA ASP A 78 16.48 -30.00 19.64
C ASP A 78 16.00 -29.42 18.30
N TRP A 79 14.77 -28.90 18.23
CA TRP A 79 14.13 -28.47 16.96
C TRP A 79 13.97 -26.96 16.84
N GLU A 80 14.61 -26.18 17.72
CA GLU A 80 14.64 -24.72 17.66
C GLU A 80 14.96 -24.18 16.25
N PRO A 81 16.09 -24.56 15.63
CA PRO A 81 16.47 -24.00 14.33
C PRO A 81 15.54 -24.46 13.20
N GLU A 82 15.01 -25.68 13.27
CA GLU A 82 14.12 -26.21 12.24
C GLU A 82 12.75 -25.53 12.24
N LEU A 83 12.18 -25.31 13.43
CA LEU A 83 10.91 -24.59 13.58
C LEU A 83 11.05 -23.12 13.19
N LEU A 84 12.16 -22.48 13.54
CA LEU A 84 12.48 -21.14 13.06
C LEU A 84 12.59 -21.09 11.53
N CYS A 85 13.25 -22.07 10.91
CA CYS A 85 13.33 -22.17 9.46
C CYS A 85 11.95 -22.35 8.83
N LEU A 86 11.12 -23.24 9.36
CA LEU A 86 9.76 -23.47 8.89
C LEU A 86 8.88 -22.22 9.05
N LEU A 87 8.99 -21.51 10.17
CA LEU A 87 8.27 -20.24 10.40
C LEU A 87 8.67 -19.19 9.36
N ASN A 88 9.98 -19.02 9.12
CA ASN A 88 10.49 -18.13 8.08
C ASN A 88 10.03 -18.54 6.67
N LEU A 89 9.96 -19.84 6.38
CA LEU A 89 9.44 -20.36 5.12
C LEU A 89 7.95 -20.06 4.94
N VAL A 90 7.15 -20.22 5.99
CA VAL A 90 5.72 -19.90 5.99
C VAL A 90 5.51 -18.41 5.77
N LEU A 91 6.26 -17.57 6.48
CA LEU A 91 6.22 -16.12 6.30
C LEU A 91 6.67 -15.71 4.91
N PHE A 92 7.76 -16.27 4.40
CA PHE A 92 8.22 -16.04 3.03
C PHE A 92 7.14 -16.42 2.00
N LYS A 93 6.49 -17.58 2.19
CA LYS A 93 5.45 -18.08 1.29
C LYS A 93 4.14 -17.28 1.38
N LEU A 94 3.80 -16.69 2.52
CA LEU A 94 2.61 -15.85 2.66
C LEU A 94 2.88 -14.40 2.22
N SER A 95 4.06 -13.88 2.52
CA SER A 95 4.45 -12.49 2.27
C SER A 95 4.84 -12.26 0.81
N ILE A 96 5.87 -12.97 0.34
CA ILE A 96 6.44 -12.73 -1.00
C ILE A 96 5.60 -13.36 -2.10
N TYR A 97 5.05 -14.56 -1.88
CA TYR A 97 4.29 -15.26 -2.91
C TYR A 97 2.91 -14.65 -3.14
N ASP A 98 2.22 -14.21 -2.09
CA ASP A 98 0.83 -13.73 -2.20
C ASP A 98 0.75 -12.22 -2.44
N SER A 99 1.71 -11.46 -1.92
CA SER A 99 1.58 -9.99 -1.88
C SER A 99 2.74 -9.23 -2.50
N SER A 100 3.76 -9.94 -3.03
CA SER A 100 4.93 -9.33 -3.69
C SER A 100 5.63 -8.23 -2.87
N ALA A 101 5.36 -8.16 -1.56
CA ALA A 101 5.84 -7.15 -0.61
C ALA A 101 5.86 -7.73 0.80
N SER A 102 6.81 -7.29 1.64
CA SER A 102 6.85 -7.66 3.07
C SER A 102 5.52 -7.31 3.76
N TYR A 103 5.13 -8.04 4.81
CA TYR A 103 3.88 -7.81 5.53
C TYR A 103 3.81 -6.37 6.08
N GLY A 104 4.94 -5.83 6.58
CA GLY A 104 5.05 -4.43 6.99
C GLY A 104 4.87 -3.46 5.82
N ALA A 105 5.41 -3.78 4.65
CA ALA A 105 5.28 -2.97 3.44
C ALA A 105 3.83 -2.95 2.93
N GLN A 106 3.13 -4.08 3.01
CA GLN A 106 1.70 -4.17 2.72
C GLN A 106 0.87 -3.28 3.63
N LEU A 107 1.15 -3.30 4.94
CA LEU A 107 0.45 -2.48 5.93
C LEU A 107 0.62 -0.98 5.65
N GLN A 108 1.76 -0.60 5.08
CA GLN A 108 2.07 0.77 4.66
C GLN A 108 1.63 1.09 3.22
N ASN A 109 0.88 0.19 2.56
CA ASN A 109 0.45 0.29 1.17
C ASN A 109 1.63 0.51 0.19
N LEU A 110 2.80 -0.05 0.53
CA LEU A 110 4.00 -0.06 -0.29
C LEU A 110 4.02 -1.32 -1.14
N THR A 111 3.70 -1.19 -2.42
CA THR A 111 3.86 -2.28 -3.40
C THR A 111 5.22 -2.16 -4.07
N TYR A 112 5.92 -3.28 -4.27
CA TYR A 112 7.12 -3.30 -5.11
C TYR A 112 6.74 -2.89 -6.53
N ARG A 113 7.16 -1.69 -6.93
CA ARG A 113 6.93 -1.18 -8.27
C ARG A 113 8.00 -1.75 -9.20
N ASN A 114 7.58 -2.42 -10.27
CA ASN A 114 8.51 -2.95 -11.26
C ASN A 114 9.16 -1.81 -12.06
N GLU A 115 10.40 -1.47 -11.71
CA GLU A 115 11.14 -0.33 -12.27
C GLU A 115 11.52 -0.55 -13.74
N ARG A 116 11.51 -1.81 -14.21
CA ARG A 116 11.77 -2.17 -15.61
C ARG A 116 10.69 -1.69 -16.57
N GLN A 117 9.47 -1.44 -16.09
CA GLN A 117 8.35 -1.01 -16.94
C GLN A 117 8.29 0.53 -17.13
N HIS A 118 9.13 1.29 -16.42
CA HIS A 118 9.17 2.77 -16.48
C HIS A 118 10.51 3.35 -16.99
N GLN A 119 11.48 2.52 -17.39
CA GLN A 119 12.64 2.95 -18.16
C GLN A 119 12.30 2.90 -19.67
N GLY A 120 11.44 3.80 -20.14
CA GLY A 120 11.07 3.83 -21.55
C GLY A 120 9.83 4.66 -21.87
N ALA A 121 9.88 5.97 -21.60
CA ALA A 121 9.13 7.02 -22.28
C ALA A 121 9.66 8.41 -21.84
#